data_AF-A0A951K8U5-F1
#
_entry.id   AF-A0A951K8U5-F1
#
_cell.length_a   1.000
_cell.length_b   1.000
_cell.length_c   1.000
_cell.angle_alpha   90.00
_cell.angle_beta   90.00
_cell.angle_gamma   90.00
#
_symmetry.space_group_name_H-M   'P 1'
#
loop_
_entity.id
_entity.type
_entity.pdbx_description
1 polymer ?
#
loop_
_entity_poly.entity_id
_entity_poly.type
_entity_poly.pdbx_seq_one_letter_code
_entity_poly.pdbx_strand_id
1 'polypeptide(L)' 'MSLVLDTDVVVAAMRSPAGASAAILRSMRQGEATLLLSVPLAMEYEAVCQQGEHRLAAGLSQRQVDIFVTAVIA' A
#
# COMPACT_ATOMS: atom_id res chain seq x y z
N MET A 1 4.31 13.57 -11.28
CA MET A 1 2.86 13.42 -11.57
C MET A 1 2.12 13.16 -10.28
N SER A 2 0.95 13.74 -10.05
CA SER A 2 0.18 13.51 -8.81
C SER A 2 -0.83 12.38 -9.01
N LEU A 3 -0.90 11.44 -8.07
CA LEU A 3 -1.73 10.25 -8.17
C LEU A 3 -2.51 10.04 -6.86
N VAL A 4 -3.78 9.68 -6.96
CA VAL A 4 -4.53 9.05 -5.87
C VAL A 4 -4.56 7.55 -6.18
N LEU A 5 -4.24 6.71 -5.21
CA LEU A 5 -4.37 5.26 -5.36
C LEU A 5 -5.66 4.80 -4.71
N ASP A 6 -6.36 3.89 -5.37
CA ASP A 6 -7.44 3.15 -4.72
C ASP A 6 -6.84 2.10 -3.77
N THR A 7 -7.64 1.66 -2.79
CA THR A 7 -7.22 0.72 -1.76
C THR A 7 -6.83 -0.64 -2.36
N ASP A 8 -7.50 -1.06 -3.44
CA ASP A 8 -7.20 -2.31 -4.13
C ASP A 8 -5.78 -2.33 -4.75
N VAL A 9 -5.28 -1.20 -5.23
CA VAL A 9 -3.91 -1.04 -5.75
C VAL A 9 -2.90 -1.28 -4.63
N VAL A 10 -3.13 -0.71 -3.45
CA VAL A 10 -2.26 -0.86 -2.27
C VAL A 10 -2.27 -2.33 -1.79
N VAL A 11 -3.45 -2.95 -1.73
CA VAL A 11 -3.57 -4.38 -1.39
C VAL A 11 -2.88 -5.27 -2.41
N ALA A 12 -3.05 -5.01 -3.70
CA ALA A 12 -2.41 -5.77 -4.77
C ALA A 12 -0.88 -5.64 -4.70
N ALA A 13 -0.37 -4.44 -4.38
CA ALA A 13 1.06 -4.20 -4.18
C ALA A 13 1.61 -4.99 -2.98
N MET A 14 0.88 -5.03 -1.87
CA MET A 14 1.25 -5.80 -0.68
C MET A 14 1.32 -7.30 -0.98
N ARG A 15 0.33 -7.83 -1.71
CA ARG A 15 0.21 -9.26 -2.03
C ARG A 15 1.18 -9.73 -3.13
N SER A 16 1.60 -8.83 -4.01
CA SER A 16 2.51 -9.14 -5.11
C SER A 16 3.63 -8.10 -5.21
N PRO A 17 4.72 -8.26 -4.45
CA PRO A 17 5.83 -7.33 -4.51
C PRO A 17 6.46 -7.20 -5.90
N ALA A 18 6.45 -8.25 -6.72
CA ALA A 18 6.96 -8.19 -8.10
C ALA A 18 5.95 -7.64 -9.12
N GLY A 19 4.70 -7.37 -8.69
CA GLY A 19 3.61 -6.94 -9.57
C GLY A 19 3.63 -5.45 -9.93
N ALA A 20 2.75 -5.08 -10.87
CA ALA A 20 2.63 -3.72 -11.39
C ALA A 20 2.26 -2.70 -10.30
N SER A 21 1.31 -3.02 -9.41
CA SER A 21 0.93 -2.12 -8.31
C SER A 21 2.09 -1.81 -7.38
N ALA A 22 2.94 -2.81 -7.09
CA ALA A 22 4.15 -2.60 -6.30
C ALA A 22 5.20 -1.76 -7.06
N ALA A 23 5.26 -1.85 -8.39
CA ALA A 23 6.10 -0.97 -9.20
C ALA A 23 5.64 0.49 -9.12
N ILE A 24 4.32 0.75 -9.07
CA ILE A 24 3.78 2.11 -8.86
C ILE A 24 4.21 2.68 -7.50
N LEU A 25 4.12 1.90 -6.42
CA LEU A 25 4.59 2.35 -5.10
C LEU A 25 6.10 2.64 -5.10
N ARG A 26 6.90 1.83 -5.81
CA ARG A 26 8.34 2.09 -5.96
C ARG A 26 8.65 3.36 -6.73
N SER A 27 7.94 3.65 -7.82
CA SER A 27 8.16 4.87 -8.59
C SER A 27 7.81 6.12 -7.77
N MET A 28 6.80 6.05 -6.91
CA MET A 28 6.51 7.10 -5.92
C MET A 28 7.66 7.29 -4.94
N ARG A 29 8.23 6.19 -4.39
CA ARG A 29 9.41 6.25 -3.51
C ARG A 29 10.66 6.78 -4.21
N GLN A 30 10.74 6.68 -5.53
CA GLN A 30 11.81 7.22 -6.37
C GLN A 30 11.58 8.68 -6.78
N GLY A 31 10.44 9.28 -6.39
CA GLY A 31 10.11 10.67 -6.71
C GLY A 31 9.54 10.89 -8.11
N GLU A 32 9.22 9.82 -8.84
CA GLU A 32 8.65 9.91 -10.21
C GLU A 32 7.16 10.31 -10.17
N ALA A 33 6.49 10.02 -9.05
CA ALA A 33 5.12 10.44 -8.78
C ALA A 33 4.93 10.84 -7.32
N THR A 34 3.91 11.66 -7.06
CA THR A 34 3.52 12.12 -5.72
C THR A 34 2.18 11.52 -5.37
N LEU A 35 2.13 10.78 -4.26
CA LEU A 35 0.87 10.28 -3.71
C LEU A 35 0.06 11.44 -3.11
N LEU A 36 -1.17 11.58 -3.55
CA LEU A 36 -2.18 12.45 -2.94
C LEU A 36 -2.99 11.60 -1.96
N LEU A 37 -2.81 11.85 -0.68
CA LEU A 37 -3.39 11.05 0.39
C LEU A 37 -4.24 11.93 1.31
N SER A 38 -5.46 11.49 1.59
CA SER A 38 -6.32 12.06 2.63
C SER A 38 -6.27 11.20 3.89
N VAL A 39 -6.60 11.78 5.05
CA VAL A 39 -6.65 11.02 6.31
C VAL A 39 -7.62 9.83 6.23
N PRO A 40 -8.85 9.95 5.69
CA PRO A 40 -9.74 8.80 5.55
C PRO A 40 -9.14 7.66 4.70
N LEU A 41 -8.43 8.00 3.62
CA LEU A 41 -7.82 7.00 2.73
C LEU A 41 -6.63 6.30 3.40
N ALA A 42 -5.84 7.03 4.19
CA ALA A 42 -4.78 6.42 5.00
C ALA A 42 -5.35 5.41 6.02
N MET A 43 -6.44 5.79 6.72
CA MET A 43 -7.14 4.89 7.64
C MET A 43 -7.75 3.68 6.93
N GLU A 44 -8.24 3.86 5.70
CA GLU A 44 -8.76 2.77 4.89
C GLU A 44 -7.66 1.76 4.52
N TYR A 45 -6.48 2.24 4.11
CA TYR A 45 -5.34 1.37 3.82
C TYR A 45 -4.92 0.56 5.03
N GLU A 46 -4.83 1.19 6.21
CA GLU A 46 -4.52 0.50 7.48
C GLU A 46 -5.56 -0.58 7.78
N ALA A 47 -6.85 -0.22 7.76
CA ALA A 47 -7.93 -1.13 8.09
C ALA A 47 -8.01 -2.32 7.14
N VAL A 48 -7.91 -2.08 5.82
CA VAL A 48 -8.06 -3.10 4.78
C VAL A 48 -6.82 -3.99 4.72
N CYS A 49 -5.60 -3.44 4.70
CA CYS A 49 -4.39 -4.27 4.64
C CYS A 49 -4.24 -5.18 5.86
N GLN A 50 -4.72 -4.76 7.03
CA GLN A 50 -4.70 -5.58 8.26
C GLN A 50 -5.72 -6.73 8.27
N GLN A 51 -6.71 -6.71 7.38
CA GLN A 51 -7.68 -7.80 7.27
C GLN A 51 -6.97 -9.12 7.01
N GLY A 52 -7.41 -10.16 7.72
CA GLY A 52 -6.79 -11.49 7.65
C GLY A 52 -6.69 -12.02 6.23
N GLU A 53 -7.70 -11.77 5.38
CA GLU A 53 -7.70 -12.21 3.98
C GLU A 53 -6.53 -11.64 3.16
N HIS A 54 -6.19 -10.36 3.31
CA HIS A 54 -5.12 -9.73 2.54
C HIS A 54 -3.76 -9.99 3.16
N ARG A 55 -3.65 -9.84 4.48
CA ARG A 55 -2.42 -10.08 5.24
C ARG A 55 -1.90 -11.51 5.07
N LEU A 56 -2.78 -12.51 5.22
CA LEU A 56 -2.39 -13.91 5.08
C LEU A 56 -2.08 -14.26 3.62
N ALA A 57 -2.82 -13.69 2.66
CA ALA A 57 -2.51 -13.88 1.23
C ALA A 57 -1.18 -13.23 0.82
N ALA A 58 -0.73 -12.20 1.52
CA ALA A 58 0.59 -11.61 1.34
C ALA A 58 1.71 -12.34 2.12
N GLY A 59 1.36 -13.31 2.98
CA GLY A 59 2.31 -14.02 3.83
C GLY A 59 2.96 -13.15 4.92
N LEU A 60 2.29 -12.07 5.33
CA LEU A 60 2.83 -11.09 6.27
C LEU A 60 2.28 -11.27 7.70
N SER A 61 3.10 -10.96 8.68
CA SER A 61 2.65 -10.70 10.06
C SER A 61 1.94 -9.34 10.16
N GLN A 62 1.16 -9.12 11.23
CA GLN A 62 0.52 -7.81 11.49
C GLN A 62 1.55 -6.68 11.50
N ARG A 63 2.69 -6.89 12.18
CA ARG A 63 3.77 -5.92 12.23
C ARG A 63 4.37 -5.60 10.86
N GLN A 64 4.48 -6.59 9.97
CA GLN A 64 4.96 -6.36 8.60
C GLN A 64 3.95 -5.57 7.78
N VAL A 65 2.65 -5.78 8.01
CA VAL A 65 1.60 -4.96 7.39
C VAL A 65 1.68 -3.52 7.91
N ASP A 66 1.87 -3.30 9.21
CA ASP A 66 2.06 -1.94 9.76
C ASP A 66 3.24 -1.23 9.12
N ILE A 67 4.38 -1.90 8.99
CA ILE A 67 5.57 -1.37 8.31
C ILE A 67 5.26 -1.05 6.85
N PHE A 68 4.56 -1.95 6.15
CA PHE A 68 4.16 -1.73 4.76
C PHE A 68 3.28 -0.50 4.60
N VAL A 69 2.19 -0.39 5.38
CA VAL A 69 1.27 0.75 5.27
C VAL A 69 1.96 2.05 5.67
N THR A 70 2.77 2.04 6.75
CA THR A 70 3.58 3.20 7.16
C THR A 70 4.49 3.67 6.02
N ALA A 71 5.14 2.75 5.30
CA ALA A 71 6.02 3.09 4.18
C ALA A 71 5.28 3.63 2.94
N VAL A 72 3.98 3.35 2.82
CA VAL A 72 3.12 3.89 1.75
C VAL A 72 2.65 5.30 2.09
N ILE A 73 2.32 5.57 3.35
CA ILE A 73 1.72 6.85 3.77
C ILE A 73 2.74 7.92 4.22
N ALA A 74 4.00 7.53 4.49
CA ALA A 74 5.09 8.42 4.95
C ALA A 74 6.17 8.69 3.89
#